data_AF-A0A920EGW5-F1
#
_entry.id   AF-A0A920EGW5-F1
#
_cell.length_a   1.000
_cell.length_b   1.000
_cell.length_c   1.000
_cell.angle_alpha   90.00
_cell.angle_beta   90.00
_cell.angle_gamma   90.00
#
_symmetry.space_group_name_H-M   'P 1'
#
loop_
_entity.id
_entity.type
_entity.pdbx_description
1 polymer ?
#
loop_
_entity_poly.entity_id
_entity_poly.type
_entity_poly.pdbx_seq_one_letter_code
_entity_poly.pdbx_strand_id
1 'polypeptide(L)'
;MDGASKFVRGDAIAGMLILVINIIGGLTIGISQHDLSFSEAGRIYVLLTIGDGLVAQIPSLLLSLATAIVVTRVTTSESMTTQASTQLGNPLALIIAGGIIILLGLVPGMPSFIFFDAWNCSRSCGLFPLKSADKKIAEAANDVSNNKRK
;
A
#
# COMPACT_ATOMS: atom_id res chain seq x y z
N MET A 1 -21.16 -5.95 14.29
CA MET A 1 -20.60 -4.72 14.92
C MET A 1 -19.41 -5.04 15.85
N ASP A 2 -19.30 -6.26 16.37
CA ASP A 2 -18.16 -6.70 17.21
C ASP A 2 -16.82 -6.83 16.48
N GLY A 3 -16.83 -6.77 15.14
CA GLY A 3 -15.65 -6.94 14.31
C GLY A 3 -14.63 -5.80 14.42
N ALA A 4 -15.06 -4.53 14.49
CA ALA A 4 -14.14 -3.39 14.57
C ALA A 4 -13.58 -3.19 15.99
N SER A 5 -14.41 -3.43 17.02
CA SER A 5 -14.05 -3.32 18.43
C SER A 5 -12.87 -4.23 18.84
N LYS A 6 -12.80 -5.46 18.27
CA LYS A 6 -11.69 -6.38 18.53
C LYS A 6 -10.36 -5.94 17.92
N PHE A 7 -10.37 -5.20 16.81
CA PHE A 7 -9.13 -4.70 16.18
C PHE A 7 -8.53 -3.53 16.97
N VAL A 8 -9.38 -2.61 17.45
CA VAL A 8 -8.94 -1.49 18.29
C VAL A 8 -8.45 -1.99 19.66
N ARG A 9 -9.14 -2.97 20.26
CA ARG A 9 -8.65 -3.60 21.50
C ARG A 9 -7.33 -4.33 21.29
N GLY A 10 -7.17 -5.03 20.16
CA GLY A 10 -5.92 -5.71 19.83
C GLY A 10 -4.74 -4.74 19.70
N ASP A 11 -4.91 -3.63 18.98
CA ASP A 11 -3.90 -2.58 18.78
C ASP A 11 -3.49 -1.90 20.10
N ALA A 12 -4.46 -1.65 20.98
CA ALA A 12 -4.21 -1.08 22.32
C ALA A 12 -3.47 -2.06 23.25
N ILE A 13 -3.83 -3.35 23.23
CA ILE A 13 -3.17 -4.37 24.04
C ILE A 13 -1.73 -4.60 23.58
N ALA A 14 -1.50 -4.64 22.25
CA ALA A 14 -0.16 -4.75 21.69
C ALA A 14 0.71 -3.54 22.07
N GLY A 15 0.18 -2.31 21.94
CA GLY A 15 0.88 -1.09 22.35
C GLY A 15 1.23 -1.06 23.85
N MET A 16 0.33 -1.56 24.71
CA MET A 16 0.58 -1.64 26.16
C MET A 16 1.67 -2.68 26.51
N LEU A 17 1.70 -3.81 25.81
CA LEU A 17 2.77 -4.81 25.97
C LEU A 17 4.12 -4.24 25.55
N ILE A 18 4.19 -3.57 24.39
CA ILE A 18 5.42 -2.93 23.91
C ILE A 18 5.91 -1.85 24.90
N LEU A 19 4.99 -1.03 25.43
CA LEU A 19 5.31 -0.03 26.46
C LEU A 19 6.03 -0.65 27.66
N VAL A 20 5.46 -1.72 28.22
CA VAL A 20 6.03 -2.39 29.41
C VAL A 20 7.38 -3.01 29.08
N ILE A 21 7.51 -3.66 27.92
CA ILE A 21 8.76 -4.29 27.48
C ILE A 21 9.86 -3.24 27.29
N ASN A 22 9.57 -2.14 26.59
CA ASN A 22 10.55 -1.09 26.32
C ASN A 22 10.95 -0.33 27.58
N ILE A 23 10.03 -0.09 28.52
CA ILE A 23 10.37 0.52 29.81
C ILE A 23 11.27 -0.42 30.62
N ILE A 24 10.88 -1.68 30.82
CA ILE A 24 11.66 -2.62 31.64
C ILE A 24 13.01 -2.93 30.98
N GLY A 25 13.00 -3.22 29.67
CA GLY A 25 14.21 -3.55 28.90
C GLY A 25 15.15 -2.36 28.76
N GLY A 26 14.62 -1.17 28.42
CA GLY A 26 15.39 0.06 28.31
C GLY A 26 15.98 0.51 29.65
N LEU A 27 15.24 0.37 30.74
CA LEU A 27 15.76 0.67 32.07
C LEU A 27 16.85 -0.34 32.48
N THR A 28 16.62 -1.64 32.28
CA THR A 28 17.62 -2.68 32.60
C THR A 28 18.91 -2.47 31.82
N ILE A 29 18.84 -2.21 30.52
CA ILE A 29 20.01 -1.97 29.66
C ILE A 29 20.65 -0.59 29.98
N GLY A 30 19.84 0.43 30.23
CA GLY A 30 20.31 1.79 30.52
C GLY A 30 21.12 1.88 31.81
N ILE A 31 20.70 1.18 32.86
CA ILE A 31 21.43 1.14 34.13
C ILE A 31 22.60 0.14 34.07
N SER A 32 22.44 -1.01 33.38
CA SER A 32 23.45 -2.07 33.39
C SER A 32 24.58 -1.89 32.37
N GLN A 33 24.34 -1.20 31.25
CA GLN A 33 25.31 -1.08 30.15
C GLN A 33 25.69 0.37 29.81
N HIS A 34 24.84 1.36 30.13
CA HIS A 34 25.08 2.76 29.77
C HIS A 34 25.48 3.66 30.97
N ASP A 35 25.70 3.10 32.17
CA ASP A 35 26.05 3.84 33.39
C ASP A 35 25.13 5.04 33.70
N LEU A 36 23.89 5.00 33.19
CA LEU A 36 22.92 6.06 33.44
C LEU A 36 22.31 5.90 34.82
N SER A 37 22.17 7.01 35.54
CA SER A 37 21.43 7.00 36.81
C SER A 37 19.98 6.54 36.56
N PHE A 38 19.38 5.86 37.54
CA PHE A 38 18.00 5.38 37.45
C PHE A 38 17.00 6.48 37.01
N SER A 39 17.22 7.71 37.50
CA SER A 39 16.40 8.86 37.14
C SER A 39 16.58 9.27 35.67
N GLU A 40 17.81 9.30 35.17
CA GLU A 40 18.11 9.70 33.80
C GLU A 40 17.66 8.64 32.79
N ALA A 41 17.96 7.37 33.07
CA ALA A 41 17.50 6.23 32.28
C ALA A 41 15.97 6.17 32.25
N GLY A 42 15.32 6.36 33.40
CA GLY A 42 13.86 6.43 33.48
C GLY A 42 13.30 7.53 32.59
N ARG A 43 13.88 8.72 32.61
CA ARG A 43 13.40 9.84 31.79
C ARG A 43 13.57 9.59 30.30
N ILE A 44 14.73 9.12 29.86
CA ILE A 44 15.04 8.88 28.43
C ILE A 44 14.18 7.75 27.88
N TYR A 45 14.22 6.57 28.51
CA TYR A 45 13.56 5.39 27.97
C TYR A 45 12.03 5.47 28.10
N VAL A 46 11.48 6.15 29.13
CA VAL A 46 10.04 6.41 29.19
C VAL A 46 9.60 7.38 28.08
N LEU A 47 10.34 8.46 27.82
CA LEU A 47 10.01 9.39 26.73
C LEU A 47 10.07 8.71 25.36
N LEU A 48 11.14 7.94 25.12
CA LEU A 48 11.33 7.22 23.86
C LEU A 48 10.20 6.21 23.62
N THR A 49 9.80 5.50 24.68
CA THR A 49 8.74 4.47 24.59
C THR A 49 7.36 5.08 24.40
N ILE A 50 7.03 6.18 25.08
CA ILE A 50 5.77 6.89 24.85
C ILE A 50 5.73 7.45 23.43
N GLY A 51 6.85 7.98 22.92
CA GLY A 51 6.98 8.42 21.54
C GLY A 51 6.70 7.32 20.53
N ASP A 52 7.31 6.15 20.70
CA ASP A 52 7.09 4.96 19.86
C ASP A 52 5.62 4.49 19.86
N GLY A 53 4.99 4.45 21.03
CA GLY A 53 3.57 4.12 21.18
C GLY A 53 2.64 5.10 20.46
N LEU A 54 2.92 6.41 20.56
CA LEU A 54 2.14 7.45 19.87
C LEU A 54 2.33 7.41 18.35
N VAL A 55 3.55 7.17 17.87
CA VAL A 55 3.86 7.05 16.44
C VAL A 55 3.19 5.82 15.82
N ALA A 56 3.07 4.72 16.55
CA ALA A 56 2.37 3.52 16.07
C ALA A 56 0.83 3.69 16.03
N GLN A 57 0.23 4.35 17.02
CA GLN A 57 -1.24 4.36 17.19
C GLN A 57 -1.96 5.50 16.47
N ILE A 58 -1.36 6.69 16.39
CA ILE A 58 -2.00 7.83 15.73
C ILE A 58 -2.33 7.50 14.25
N PRO A 59 -1.41 6.92 13.46
CA PRO A 59 -1.71 6.54 12.07
C PRO A 59 -2.80 5.47 11.97
N SER A 60 -2.79 4.48 12.87
CA SER A 60 -3.79 3.40 12.94
C SER A 60 -5.20 3.96 13.15
N LEU A 61 -5.36 4.87 14.11
CA LEU A 61 -6.64 5.53 14.39
C LEU A 61 -7.11 6.41 13.23
N LEU A 62 -6.21 7.19 12.64
CA LEU A 62 -6.53 8.03 11.48
C LEU A 62 -6.93 7.18 10.27
N LEU A 63 -6.24 6.07 10.01
CA LEU A 63 -6.57 5.14 8.92
C LEU A 63 -7.93 4.46 9.13
N SER A 64 -8.24 4.05 10.36
CA SER A 64 -9.55 3.48 10.71
C SER A 64 -10.67 4.49 10.47
N LEU A 65 -10.49 5.75 10.88
CA LEU A 65 -11.46 6.81 10.68
C LEU A 65 -11.62 7.15 9.19
N ALA A 66 -10.51 7.30 8.46
CA ALA A 66 -10.53 7.57 7.03
C ALA A 66 -11.27 6.46 6.26
N THR A 67 -11.01 5.20 6.60
CA THR A 67 -11.69 4.05 6.00
C THR A 67 -13.20 4.07 6.31
N ALA A 68 -13.60 4.38 7.54
CA ALA A 68 -15.01 4.51 7.93
C ALA A 68 -15.73 5.64 7.17
N ILE A 69 -15.06 6.77 6.94
CA ILE A 69 -15.59 7.89 6.15
C ILE A 69 -15.72 7.48 4.68
N VAL A 70 -14.71 6.82 4.10
CA VAL A 70 -14.77 6.34 2.71
C VAL A 70 -15.96 5.39 2.53
N VAL A 71 -16.10 4.39 3.40
CA VAL A 71 -17.19 3.39 3.35
C VAL A 71 -18.58 4.03 3.41
N THR A 72 -18.74 5.14 4.15
CA THR A 72 -20.03 5.84 4.25
C THR A 72 -20.28 6.86 3.12
N ARG A 73 -19.26 7.22 2.33
CA ARG A 73 -19.38 8.17 1.20
C ARG A 73 -19.39 7.53 -0.19
N VAL A 74 -19.09 6.23 -0.34
CA VAL A 74 -19.18 5.57 -1.66
C VAL A 74 -20.64 5.32 -2.03
N THR A 75 -21.26 6.27 -2.74
CA THR A 75 -22.58 6.11 -3.38
C THR A 75 -22.45 5.75 -4.86
N THR A 76 -21.43 4.98 -5.25
CA THR A 76 -21.36 4.44 -6.60
C THR A 76 -22.17 3.16 -6.68
N SER A 77 -23.10 3.11 -7.63
CA SER A 77 -23.99 1.98 -7.90
C SER A 77 -23.27 0.73 -8.41
N GLU A 78 -21.99 0.86 -8.78
CA GLU A 78 -21.16 -0.26 -9.23
C GLU A 78 -20.43 -0.92 -8.07
N SER A 79 -20.50 -2.25 -8.03
CA SER A 79 -19.74 -3.06 -7.09
C SER A 79 -18.23 -2.83 -7.25
N MET A 80 -17.47 -2.96 -6.16
CA MET A 80 -16.00 -2.91 -6.19
C MET A 80 -15.39 -3.88 -7.21
N THR A 81 -16.01 -5.05 -7.38
CA THR A 81 -15.62 -6.04 -8.39
C THR A 81 -15.77 -5.50 -9.81
N THR A 82 -16.87 -4.80 -10.10
CA THR A 82 -17.12 -4.18 -11.40
C THR A 82 -16.05 -3.12 -11.68
N GLN A 83 -15.76 -2.24 -10.73
CA GLN A 83 -14.75 -1.20 -10.89
C GLN A 83 -13.33 -1.76 -11.04
N ALA A 84 -12.97 -2.79 -10.26
CA ALA A 84 -11.69 -3.46 -10.39
C ALA A 84 -11.55 -4.12 -11.78
N SER A 85 -12.63 -4.74 -12.28
CA SER A 85 -12.63 -5.37 -13.61
C SER A 85 -12.54 -4.35 -14.75
N THR A 86 -13.21 -3.20 -14.65
CA THR A 86 -13.16 -2.14 -15.66
C THR A 86 -11.81 -1.42 -15.67
N GLN A 87 -11.19 -1.22 -14.50
CA GLN A 87 -9.84 -0.66 -14.40
C GLN A 87 -8.77 -1.62 -14.91
N LEU A 88 -8.89 -2.92 -14.61
CA LEU A 88 -7.96 -3.95 -15.09
C LEU A 88 -8.10 -4.17 -16.60
N GLY A 89 -9.31 -3.99 -17.15
CA GLY A 89 -9.57 -4.02 -18.59
C GLY A 89 -9.15 -2.75 -19.34
N ASN A 90 -8.79 -1.67 -18.63
CA ASN A 90 -8.39 -0.41 -19.25
C ASN A 90 -6.86 -0.37 -19.48
N PRO A 91 -6.38 -0.45 -20.73
CA PRO A 91 -4.96 -0.49 -21.03
C PRO A 91 -4.23 0.81 -20.64
N LEU A 92 -4.93 1.94 -20.65
CA LEU A 92 -4.40 3.24 -20.24
C LEU A 92 -4.14 3.25 -18.73
N ALA A 93 -5.06 2.68 -17.93
CA ALA A 93 -4.88 2.52 -16.49
C ALA A 93 -3.67 1.64 -16.14
N LEU A 94 -3.48 0.53 -16.87
CA LEU A 94 -2.32 -0.38 -16.70
C LEU A 94 -0.98 0.29 -17.05
N ILE A 95 -0.95 1.16 -18.06
CA ILE A 95 0.26 1.90 -18.45
C ILE A 95 0.60 2.97 -17.40
N ILE A 96 -0.40 3.71 -16.90
CA ILE A 96 -0.21 4.71 -15.83
C ILE A 96 0.28 4.03 -14.55
N ALA A 97 -0.34 2.91 -14.15
CA ALA A 97 0.08 2.13 -12.99
C ALA A 97 1.53 1.66 -13.12
N GLY A 98 1.94 1.19 -14.31
CA GLY A 98 3.33 0.87 -14.60
C GLY A 98 4.28 2.07 -14.41
N GLY A 99 3.89 3.26 -14.86
CA GLY A 99 4.68 4.47 -14.66
C GLY A 99 4.94 4.79 -13.17
N ILE A 100 3.93 4.58 -12.33
CA ILE A 100 4.04 4.77 -10.87
C ILE A 100 4.97 3.71 -10.26
N ILE A 101 4.90 2.46 -10.70
CA ILE A 101 5.78 1.36 -10.24
C ILE A 101 7.25 1.66 -10.55
N ILE A 102 7.56 2.23 -11.72
CA ILE A 102 8.92 2.72 -12.03
C ILE A 102 9.35 3.81 -11.04
N LEU A 103 8.47 4.77 -10.79
CA LEU A 103 8.79 5.92 -9.95
C LEU A 103 9.08 5.48 -8.50
N LEU A 104 8.33 4.49 -7.99
CA LEU A 104 8.61 3.86 -6.70
C LEU A 104 9.90 3.02 -6.72
N GLY A 105 10.20 2.34 -7.83
CA GLY A 105 11.43 1.57 -7.99
C GLY A 105 12.71 2.42 -8.02
N LEU A 106 12.59 3.72 -8.30
CA LEU A 106 13.71 4.67 -8.22
C LEU A 106 14.03 5.12 -6.78
N VAL A 107 13.18 4.79 -5.80
CA VAL A 107 13.42 5.15 -4.40
C VAL A 107 14.60 4.32 -3.86
N PRO A 108 15.68 4.97 -3.38
CA PRO A 108 16.84 4.27 -2.84
C PRO A 108 16.45 3.52 -1.55
N GLY A 109 16.81 2.24 -1.46
CA GLY A 109 16.50 1.37 -0.32
C GLY A 109 15.44 0.30 -0.59
N MET A 110 14.76 0.32 -1.75
CA MET A 110 13.82 -0.73 -2.17
C MET A 110 14.45 -1.67 -3.22
N PRO A 111 14.06 -2.96 -3.26
CA PRO A 111 14.59 -3.93 -4.22
C PRO A 111 14.14 -3.62 -5.65
N SER A 112 14.90 -2.77 -6.34
CA SER A 112 14.59 -2.18 -7.66
C SER A 112 14.32 -3.22 -8.75
N PHE A 113 14.99 -4.38 -8.72
CA PHE A 113 14.77 -5.48 -9.67
C PHE A 113 13.30 -5.94 -9.71
N ILE A 114 12.65 -6.06 -8.56
CA ILE A 114 11.25 -6.54 -8.47
C ILE A 114 10.30 -5.53 -9.11
N PHE A 115 10.56 -4.23 -8.94
CA PHE A 115 9.74 -3.16 -9.51
C PHE A 115 9.91 -3.04 -11.02
N PHE A 116 11.12 -3.25 -11.55
CA PHE A 116 11.34 -3.28 -13.00
C PHE A 116 10.63 -4.47 -13.68
N ASP A 117 10.66 -5.66 -13.10
CA ASP A 117 9.93 -6.82 -13.63
C ASP A 117 8.41 -6.62 -13.57
N ALA A 118 7.90 -6.10 -12.45
CA ALA A 118 6.49 -5.75 -12.30
C ALA A 118 6.05 -4.69 -13.33
N TRP A 119 6.90 -3.70 -13.62
CA TRP A 119 6.64 -2.73 -14.66
C TRP A 119 6.55 -3.35 -16.06
N ASN A 120 7.52 -4.18 -16.42
CA ASN A 120 7.54 -4.87 -17.71
C ASN A 120 6.29 -5.75 -17.88
N CYS A 121 5.85 -6.42 -16.81
CA CYS A 121 4.61 -7.19 -16.79
C CYS A 121 3.37 -6.30 -17.01
N SER A 122 3.24 -5.21 -16.27
CA SER A 122 2.10 -4.28 -16.40
C SER A 122 2.03 -3.65 -17.80
N ARG A 123 3.18 -3.31 -18.38
CA ARG A 123 3.27 -2.74 -19.73
C ARG A 123 2.96 -3.77 -20.82
N SER A 124 3.40 -5.02 -20.65
CA SER A 124 3.07 -6.13 -21.56
C SER A 124 1.56 -6.42 -21.56
N CYS A 125 0.94 -6.51 -20.38
CA CYS A 125 -0.50 -6.70 -20.22
C CYS A 125 -1.34 -5.50 -20.72
N GLY A 126 -0.82 -4.27 -20.64
CA GLY A 126 -1.51 -3.08 -21.18
C GLY A 126 -1.43 -2.94 -22.71
N LEU A 127 -0.32 -3.35 -23.34
CA LEU A 127 -0.13 -3.27 -24.79
C LEU A 127 -0.74 -4.46 -25.56
N PHE A 128 -0.87 -5.62 -24.92
CA PHE A 128 -1.46 -6.82 -25.54
C PHE A 128 -2.91 -6.63 -26.04
N PRO A 129 -3.84 -6.03 -25.27
CA PRO A 129 -5.19 -5.71 -25.75
C PRO A 129 -5.23 -4.58 -26.81
N LEU A 130 -4.30 -3.62 -26.80
CA LEU A 130 -4.22 -2.57 -27.84
C LEU A 130 -3.72 -3.14 -29.18
N LYS A 131 -2.73 -4.02 -29.14
CA LYS A 131 -2.21 -4.71 -30.33
C LYS A 131 -3.23 -5.67 -30.95
N SER A 132 -4.18 -6.14 -30.15
CA SER A 132 -5.30 -6.99 -30.59
C SER A 132 -6.41 -6.18 -31.27
N ALA A 133 -6.64 -4.93 -30.85
CA ALA A 133 -7.56 -4.01 -31.49
C ALA A 133 -7.02 -3.48 -32.83
N ASP A 134 -5.75 -3.08 -32.88
CA ASP A 134 -5.09 -2.63 -34.12
C ASP A 134 -4.99 -3.75 -35.15
N LYS A 135 -4.74 -5.01 -34.74
CA LYS A 135 -4.75 -6.15 -35.67
C LYS A 135 -6.13 -6.38 -36.29
N LYS A 136 -7.20 -6.32 -35.50
CA LYS A 136 -8.57 -6.51 -36.01
C LYS A 136 -9.00 -5.39 -36.96
N ILE A 137 -8.57 -4.15 -36.71
CA ILE A 137 -8.85 -3.01 -37.60
C ILE A 137 -8.00 -3.07 -38.88
N ALA A 138 -6.72 -3.47 -38.77
CA ALA A 138 -5.83 -3.65 -39.92
C ALA A 138 -6.27 -4.83 -40.82
N GLU A 139 -6.79 -5.91 -40.23
CA GLU A 139 -7.30 -7.08 -40.94
C GLU A 139 -8.64 -6.75 -41.64
N ALA A 140 -9.54 -6.00 -40.97
CA ALA A 140 -10.76 -5.48 -41.58
C ALA A 140 -10.51 -4.47 -42.71
N ALA A 141 -9.46 -3.64 -42.62
CA ALA A 141 -9.09 -2.70 -43.68
C ALA A 141 -8.53 -3.41 -44.92
N ASN A 142 -7.84 -4.54 -44.75
CA ASN A 142 -7.29 -5.33 -45.85
C ASN A 142 -8.37 -6.09 -46.62
N ASP A 143 -9.40 -6.60 -45.94
CA ASP A 143 -10.55 -7.27 -46.58
C ASP A 143 -11.39 -6.31 -47.44
N VAL A 144 -11.59 -5.07 -46.99
CA VAL A 144 -12.31 -4.04 -47.76
C VAL A 144 -11.50 -3.59 -49.00
N SER A 145 -10.16 -3.56 -48.90
CA SER A 145 -9.28 -3.26 -50.04
C SER A 145 -9.29 -4.36 -51.11
N ASN A 146 -9.31 -5.62 -50.68
CA ASN A 146 -9.31 -6.79 -51.58
C ASN A 146 -10.65 -6.96 -52.32
N ASN A 147 -11.77 -6.62 -51.68
CA ASN A 147 -13.11 -6.67 -52.30
C ASN A 147 -13.35 -5.55 -53.34
N LYS A 148 -12.57 -4.45 -53.33
CA LYS A 148 -12.65 -3.40 -54.38
C LYS A 148 -11.81 -3.67 -55.63
N ARG A 149 -11.02 -4.75 -55.67
CA ARG A 149 -10.16 -5.12 -56.83
C ARG A 149 -10.71 -6.29 -57.66
N LYS A 150 -11.89 -6.81 -57.32
CA LYS A 150 -12.69 -7.71 -58.17
C LYS A 150 -13.86 -6.93 -58.76
#